data_AF-A0A7D7QEE7-F1
#
_entry.id   AF-A0A7D7QEE7-F1
#
_cell.length_a   1.000
_cell.length_b   1.000
_cell.length_c   1.000
_cell.angle_alpha   90.00
_cell.angle_beta   90.00
_cell.angle_gamma   90.00
#
_symmetry.space_group_name_H-M   'P 1'
#
loop_
_entity.id
_entity.type
_entity.pdbx_description
1 polymer ?
#
loop_
_entity_poly.entity_id
_entity_poly.type
_entity_poly.pdbx_seq_one_letter_code
_entity_poly.pdbx_strand_id
1 'polypeptide(L)'
;MDILNGFYILNSCDNTAEGNYSAMITLDPEHEIFSGHFPGNPVAPGVCMMQIVKDVTERILERKLFLTSANNVKFMAIINPEETPGLKLDLDIKTDGEQVKVKNVTSFGETIALKMSVNYKFI
;
A
#
# COMPACT_ATOMS: atom_id res chain seq x y z
N MET A 1 1.09 -0.85 18.62
CA MET A 1 1.50 -2.12 18.01
C MET A 1 1.35 -1.89 16.53
N ASP A 2 2.48 -1.81 15.81
CA ASP A 2 2.45 -1.58 14.36
C ASP A 2 2.10 -2.92 13.71
N ILE A 3 0.84 -3.08 13.29
CA ILE A 3 0.27 -4.37 12.87
C ILE A 3 1.00 -4.94 11.65
N LEU A 4 1.71 -4.09 10.89
CA LEU A 4 2.47 -4.50 9.71
C LEU A 4 3.98 -4.59 9.95
N ASN A 5 4.44 -4.60 11.21
CA ASN A 5 5.87 -4.74 11.48
C ASN A 5 6.39 -6.08 10.97
N GLY A 6 7.26 -6.06 9.96
CA GLY A 6 7.75 -7.26 9.29
C GLY A 6 6.81 -7.82 8.21
N PHE A 7 5.63 -7.22 7.98
CA PHE A 7 4.69 -7.70 6.96
C PHE A 7 5.20 -7.47 5.54
N TYR A 8 6.00 -6.42 5.33
CA TYR A 8 6.61 -6.10 4.06
C TYR A 8 7.94 -5.39 4.23
N ILE A 9 8.75 -5.44 3.18
CA ILE A 9 9.97 -4.64 3.01
C ILE A 9 9.72 -3.63 1.90
N LEU A 10 10.08 -2.37 2.13
CA LEU A 10 10.16 -1.36 1.08
C LEU A 10 11.53 -1.46 0.39
N ASN A 11 11.55 -1.97 -0.84
CA ASN A 11 12.78 -2.19 -1.62
C ASN A 11 13.29 -0.89 -2.26
N SER A 12 12.39 -0.12 -2.88
CA SER A 12 12.71 1.18 -3.47
C SER A 12 11.51 2.11 -3.41
N CYS A 13 11.78 3.42 -3.51
CA CYS A 13 10.75 4.45 -3.61
C CYS A 13 11.33 5.64 -4.39
N ASP A 14 10.93 5.77 -5.64
CA ASP A 14 11.49 6.71 -6.60
C ASP A 14 10.47 7.80 -6.93
N ASN A 15 10.91 9.06 -6.96
CA ASN A 15 10.10 10.16 -7.49
C ASN A 15 10.15 10.11 -9.02
N THR A 16 9.00 9.96 -9.67
CA THR A 16 8.91 9.81 -11.13
C THR A 16 8.49 11.11 -11.81
N ALA A 17 7.78 11.98 -11.09
CA ALA A 17 7.44 13.35 -11.47
C ALA A 17 6.97 14.11 -10.23
N GLU A 18 6.68 15.41 -10.38
CA GLU A 18 6.09 16.21 -9.30
C GLU A 18 4.80 15.54 -8.77
N GLY A 19 4.77 15.24 -7.47
CA GLY A 19 3.67 14.53 -6.80
C GLY A 19 3.50 13.05 -7.16
N ASN A 20 4.33 12.48 -8.06
CA ASN A 20 4.20 11.10 -8.50
C ASN A 20 5.40 10.25 -8.05
N TYR A 21 5.11 9.07 -7.51
CA TYR A 21 6.10 8.17 -6.95
C TYR A 21 5.83 6.72 -7.39
N SER A 22 6.91 5.94 -7.51
CA SER A 22 6.86 4.50 -7.75
C SER A 22 7.62 3.81 -6.62
N ALA A 23 6.93 2.98 -5.84
CA ALA A 23 7.52 2.18 -4.78
C ALA A 23 7.47 0.70 -5.12
N MET A 24 8.55 -0.02 -4.81
CA MET A 24 8.61 -1.48 -4.91
C MET A 24 8.65 -2.08 -3.51
N ILE A 25 7.74 -3.01 -3.22
CA ILE A 25 7.70 -3.74 -1.95
C ILE A 25 7.77 -5.24 -2.15
N THR A 26 8.20 -5.95 -1.11
CA THR A 26 8.12 -7.41 -1.03
C THR A 26 7.33 -7.76 0.23
N LEU A 27 6.25 -8.53 0.09
CA LEU A 27 5.51 -9.09 1.21
C LEU A 27 6.29 -10.26 1.84
N ASP A 28 6.21 -10.39 3.16
CA ASP A 28 6.78 -11.54 3.88
C ASP A 28 5.73 -12.66 4.01
N PRO A 29 5.85 -13.76 3.25
CA PRO A 29 4.90 -14.88 3.35
C PRO A 29 4.89 -15.56 4.72
N GLU A 30 5.96 -15.43 5.52
CA GLU A 30 6.06 -16.04 6.84
C GLU A 30 5.35 -15.20 7.93
N HIS A 31 4.83 -14.02 7.59
CA HIS A 31 4.19 -13.14 8.56
C HIS A 31 2.89 -13.74 9.13
N GLU A 32 2.69 -13.62 10.45
CA GLU A 32 1.59 -14.26 11.19
C GLU A 32 0.19 -13.94 10.65
N ILE A 33 0.00 -12.76 10.05
CA ILE A 33 -1.26 -12.36 9.40
C ILE A 33 -1.70 -13.36 8.34
N PHE A 34 -0.76 -13.91 7.54
CA PHE A 34 -1.09 -14.85 6.48
C PHE A 34 -1.52 -16.21 6.99
N SER A 35 -1.07 -16.62 8.18
CA SER A 35 -1.51 -17.85 8.83
C SER A 35 -3.03 -17.87 9.08
N GLY A 36 -3.64 -16.70 9.27
CA GLY A 36 -5.08 -16.54 9.43
C GLY A 36 -5.84 -16.14 8.16
N HIS A 37 -5.14 -15.83 7.06
CA HIS A 37 -5.77 -15.26 5.86
C HIS A 37 -5.13 -15.80 4.58
N PHE A 38 -5.47 -17.00 4.11
CA PHE A 38 -6.28 -18.03 4.77
C PHE A 38 -5.40 -19.26 5.06
N PRO A 39 -5.69 -20.08 6.09
CA PRO A 39 -4.93 -21.29 6.34
C PRO A 39 -4.82 -22.18 5.09
N GLY A 40 -3.60 -22.44 4.62
CA GLY A 40 -3.31 -23.24 3.43
C GLY A 40 -3.48 -22.54 2.07
N ASN A 41 -3.91 -21.27 2.05
CA ASN A 41 -3.96 -20.43 0.85
C ASN A 41 -3.82 -18.95 1.25
N PRO A 42 -2.60 -18.45 1.49
CA PRO A 42 -2.39 -17.11 2.00
C PRO A 42 -2.76 -16.05 0.96
N VAL A 43 -3.43 -15.01 1.43
CA VAL A 43 -3.93 -13.88 0.66
C VAL A 43 -3.68 -12.61 1.46
N ALA A 44 -3.18 -11.55 0.83
CA ALA A 44 -3.02 -10.26 1.52
C ALA A 44 -4.39 -9.66 1.88
N PRO A 45 -4.67 -9.35 3.16
CA PRO A 45 -5.89 -8.65 3.52
C PRO A 45 -5.93 -7.26 2.89
N GLY A 46 -7.08 -6.87 2.36
CA GLY A 46 -7.22 -5.59 1.68
C GLY A 46 -6.89 -4.38 2.56
N VAL A 47 -7.18 -4.47 3.85
CA VAL A 47 -6.85 -3.43 4.85
C VAL A 47 -5.34 -3.29 5.07
N CYS A 48 -4.58 -4.39 5.01
CA CYS A 48 -3.11 -4.35 5.10
C CYS A 48 -2.54 -3.61 3.87
N MET A 49 -3.09 -3.86 2.68
CA MET A 49 -2.67 -3.14 1.47
C MET A 49 -2.95 -1.63 1.56
N MET A 50 -4.12 -1.24 2.09
CA MET A 50 -4.42 0.18 2.32
C MET A 50 -3.47 0.82 3.33
N GLN A 51 -3.09 0.08 4.37
CA GLN A 51 -2.13 0.55 5.37
C GLN A 51 -0.72 0.68 4.78
N ILE A 52 -0.25 -0.23 3.93
CA ILE A 52 1.03 -0.09 3.23
C ILE A 52 1.05 1.19 2.38
N VAL A 53 -0.03 1.46 1.64
CA VAL A 53 -0.14 2.71 0.85
C VAL A 53 -0.02 3.94 1.75
N LYS A 54 -0.66 3.92 2.93
CA LYS A 54 -0.52 4.98 3.93
C LYS A 54 0.92 5.10 4.41
N ASP A 55 1.56 4.01 4.83
CA ASP A 55 2.91 4.02 5.41
C ASP A 55 3.97 4.47 4.39
N VAL A 56 3.84 4.05 3.14
CA VAL A 56 4.70 4.53 2.04
C VAL A 56 4.47 6.02 1.80
N THR A 57 3.22 6.50 1.82
CA THR A 57 2.91 7.93 1.70
C THR A 57 3.50 8.73 2.87
N GLU A 58 3.37 8.24 4.11
CA GLU A 58 3.96 8.88 5.30
C GLU A 58 5.49 8.98 5.19
N ARG A 59 6.14 7.96 4.63
CA ARG A 59 7.58 7.95 4.41
C ARG A 59 8.01 8.93 3.32
N ILE A 60 7.24 9.05 2.24
CA ILE A 60 7.49 10.04 1.17
C ILE A 60 7.35 11.47 1.70
N LEU A 61 6.32 11.72 2.51
CA LEU A 61 6.03 13.06 3.03
C LEU A 61 6.77 13.40 4.33
N GLU A 62 7.47 12.42 4.92
CA GLU A 62 8.12 12.50 6.24
C GLU A 62 7.18 13.00 7.35
N ARG A 63 5.88 12.65 7.24
CA ARG A 63 4.82 13.14 8.11
C ARG A 63 3.78 12.05 8.35
N LYS A 64 3.21 12.06 9.56
CA LYS A 64 2.12 11.15 9.90
C LYS A 64 0.81 11.60 9.28
N LEU A 65 -0.02 10.62 8.95
CA LEU A 65 -1.29 10.78 8.26
C LEU A 65 -2.41 10.11 9.05
N PHE A 66 -3.57 10.73 9.04
CA PHE A 66 -4.81 10.17 9.55
C PHE A 66 -5.82 10.01 8.41
N LEU A 67 -6.36 8.80 8.22
CA LEU A 67 -7.34 8.53 7.17
C LEU A 67 -8.64 9.27 7.47
N THR A 68 -9.06 10.16 6.58
CA THR A 68 -10.32 10.90 6.71
C THR A 68 -11.43 10.26 5.90
N SER A 69 -11.13 9.77 4.69
CA SER A 69 -12.09 9.03 3.87
C SER A 69 -11.42 8.15 2.82
N ALA A 70 -12.10 7.06 2.45
CA ALA A 70 -11.74 6.20 1.32
C ALA A 70 -12.84 6.28 0.27
N ASN A 71 -12.59 7.02 -0.81
CA ASN A 71 -13.60 7.34 -1.81
C ASN A 71 -13.80 6.22 -2.83
N ASN A 72 -12.73 5.50 -3.15
CA ASN A 72 -12.77 4.39 -4.10
C ASN A 72 -11.67 3.40 -3.70
N VAL A 73 -12.03 2.15 -3.43
CA VAL A 73 -11.09 1.08 -3.13
C VAL A 73 -11.58 -0.16 -3.89
N LYS A 74 -10.78 -0.64 -4.83
CA LYS A 74 -11.11 -1.80 -5.68
C LYS A 74 -9.98 -2.81 -5.63
N PHE A 75 -10.25 -3.96 -5.02
CA PHE A 75 -9.39 -5.13 -5.06
C PHE A 75 -9.72 -5.90 -6.35
N MET A 76 -8.79 -5.85 -7.30
CA MET A 76 -8.96 -6.31 -8.67
C MET A 76 -8.40 -7.72 -8.89
N ALA A 77 -7.42 -8.13 -8.07
CA ALA A 77 -6.81 -9.45 -8.11
C ALA A 77 -6.42 -9.91 -6.71
N ILE A 78 -6.32 -11.23 -6.52
CA ILE A 78 -5.79 -11.85 -5.31
C ILE A 78 -4.27 -11.63 -5.29
N ILE A 79 -3.76 -11.19 -4.15
CA ILE A 79 -2.32 -11.12 -3.87
C ILE A 79 -2.02 -12.29 -2.94
N ASN A 80 -1.28 -13.28 -3.44
CA ASN A 80 -0.78 -14.38 -2.63
C ASN A 80 0.70 -14.11 -2.37
N PRO A 81 1.17 -13.92 -1.12
CA PRO A 81 2.56 -13.60 -0.84
C PRO A 81 3.54 -14.75 -1.21
N GLU A 82 3.08 -15.99 -1.35
CA GLU A 82 3.92 -17.11 -1.78
C GLU A 82 4.11 -17.13 -3.31
N GLU A 83 3.12 -16.64 -4.07
CA GLU A 83 3.16 -16.63 -5.54
C GLU A 83 3.61 -15.29 -6.11
N THR A 84 3.12 -14.19 -5.54
CA THR A 84 3.30 -12.80 -6.00
C THR A 84 3.75 -11.87 -4.86
N PRO A 85 4.88 -12.14 -4.18
CA PRO A 85 5.35 -11.33 -3.06
C PRO A 85 5.74 -9.91 -3.45
N GLY A 86 6.25 -9.73 -4.67
CA GLY A 86 6.73 -8.44 -5.17
C GLY A 86 5.60 -7.59 -5.75
N LEU A 87 5.39 -6.40 -5.19
CA LEU A 87 4.36 -5.47 -5.63
C LEU A 87 4.96 -4.11 -5.99
N LYS A 88 4.44 -3.52 -7.07
CA LYS A 88 4.70 -2.14 -7.47
C LYS A 88 3.54 -1.26 -7.06
N LEU A 89 3.82 -0.15 -6.39
CA LEU A 89 2.86 0.86 -5.98
C LEU A 89 3.16 2.16 -6.73
N ASP A 90 2.31 2.52 -7.68
CA ASP A 90 2.31 3.83 -8.32
C ASP A 90 1.39 4.77 -7.56
N LEU A 91 1.91 5.92 -7.14
CA LEU A 91 1.27 6.88 -6.23
C LEU A 91 1.19 8.27 -6.88
N ASP A 92 0.00 8.89 -6.87
CA ASP A 92 -0.24 10.31 -7.16
C ASP A 92 -0.69 10.99 -5.85
N ILE A 93 0.20 11.79 -5.29
CA ILE A 93 0.06 12.45 -3.98
C ILE A 93 -0.11 13.94 -4.20
N LYS A 94 -1.23 14.48 -3.68
CA LYS A 94 -1.54 15.91 -3.72
C LYS A 94 -1.79 16.42 -2.31
N THR A 95 -1.11 17.51 -1.97
CA THR A 95 -1.23 18.18 -0.67
C THR A 95 -1.90 19.54 -0.84
N ASP A 96 -2.88 19.85 0.02
CA ASP A 96 -3.55 21.15 0.08
C ASP A 96 -3.77 21.53 1.55
N GLY A 97 -2.89 22.40 2.08
CA GLY A 97 -2.84 22.71 3.50
C GLY A 97 -2.63 21.46 4.36
N GLU A 98 -3.60 21.13 5.21
CA GLU A 98 -3.57 19.93 6.05
C GLU A 98 -4.06 18.66 5.35
N GLN A 99 -4.68 18.78 4.16
CA GLN A 99 -5.28 17.66 3.45
C GLN A 99 -4.27 17.00 2.51
N VAL A 100 -4.31 15.67 2.46
CA VAL A 100 -3.48 14.86 1.56
C VAL A 100 -4.37 13.89 0.80
N LYS A 101 -4.44 14.05 -0.52
CA LYS A 101 -5.15 13.12 -1.39
C LYS A 101 -4.15 12.18 -2.05
N VAL A 102 -4.37 10.88 -1.93
CA VAL A 102 -3.54 9.86 -2.54
C VAL A 102 -4.38 9.02 -3.48
N LYS A 103 -3.92 8.88 -4.72
CA LYS A 103 -4.35 7.80 -5.61
C LYS A 103 -3.23 6.78 -5.67
N ASN A 104 -3.59 5.51 -5.59
CA ASN A 104 -2.67 4.40 -5.74
C ASN A 104 -3.18 3.40 -6.78
N VAL A 105 -2.24 2.88 -7.57
CA VAL A 105 -2.39 1.64 -8.32
C VAL A 105 -1.31 0.69 -7.83
N THR A 106 -1.72 -0.48 -7.34
CA THR A 106 -0.79 -1.57 -7.00
C THR A 106 -0.89 -2.67 -8.03
N SER A 107 0.25 -3.18 -8.50
CA SER A 107 0.34 -4.27 -9.47
C SER A 107 1.43 -5.28 -9.14
N PHE A 108 1.30 -6.49 -9.69
CA PHE A 108 2.35 -7.49 -9.81
C PHE A 108 2.41 -7.96 -11.26
N GLY A 109 3.60 -7.98 -11.86
CA GLY A 109 3.74 -8.16 -13.31
C GLY A 109 2.84 -7.16 -14.06
N GLU A 110 2.00 -7.68 -14.96
CA GLU A 110 1.02 -6.86 -15.72
C GLU A 110 -0.36 -6.77 -15.04
N THR A 111 -0.55 -7.45 -13.91
CA THR A 111 -1.85 -7.54 -13.23
C THR A 111 -2.03 -6.39 -12.25
N ILE A 112 -3.10 -5.62 -12.41
CA ILE A 112 -3.51 -4.63 -11.41
C ILE A 112 -4.26 -5.33 -10.29
N ALA A 113 -3.75 -5.21 -9.06
CA ALA A 113 -4.30 -5.86 -7.88
C ALA A 113 -5.15 -4.93 -7.00
N LEU A 114 -4.78 -3.65 -6.92
CA LEU A 114 -5.50 -2.64 -6.14
C LEU A 114 -5.54 -1.32 -6.90
N LYS A 115 -6.72 -0.69 -6.93
CA LYS A 115 -6.87 0.73 -7.24
C LYS A 115 -7.54 1.42 -6.07
N MET A 116 -6.93 2.47 -5.54
CA MET A 116 -7.55 3.24 -4.47
C MET A 116 -7.37 4.75 -4.61
N SER A 117 -8.36 5.50 -4.12
CA SER A 117 -8.31 6.94 -3.90
C SER A 117 -8.79 7.24 -2.49
N VAL A 118 -7.91 7.81 -1.69
CA VAL A 118 -8.11 8.09 -0.27
C VAL A 118 -7.73 9.52 0.05
N ASN A 119 -8.36 10.07 1.08
CA ASN A 119 -8.00 11.36 1.65
C ASN A 119 -7.50 11.12 3.07
N TYR A 120 -6.40 11.76 3.38
CA TYR A 120 -5.78 11.83 4.69
C TYR A 120 -5.72 13.28 5.15
N LYS A 121 -5.37 13.47 6.41
CA LYS A 121 -4.87 14.73 6.95
C LYS A 121 -3.55 14.51 7.67
N PHE A 122 -2.68 15.51 7.70
CA PHE A 122 -1.48 15.47 8.54
C PHE A 122 -1.84 15.42 10.03
N ILE A 123 -1.01 14.74 10.83
CA ILE A 123 -1.06 14.74 12.30
C ILE A 123 0.31 15.02 12.91
#